data_AF-A0A409Y9S1-F1
#
_entry.id   AF-A0A409Y9S1-F1
#
_cell.length_a   1.000
_cell.length_b   1.000
_cell.length_c   1.000
_cell.angle_alpha   90.00
_cell.angle_beta   90.00
_cell.angle_gamma   90.00
#
_symmetry.space_group_name_H-M   'P 1'
#
loop_
_entity.id
_entity.type
_entity.pdbx_description
1 polymer ?
#
loop_
_entity_poly.entity_id
_entity_poly.type
_entity_poly.pdbx_seq_one_letter_code
_entity_poly.pdbx_strand_id
1 'polypeptide(L)'
;MTLIPAIPKLHEPMHEQKGHQVYSLNFIKGVGLSDCECPERVWAPHNALSNSTKTQGPGSRHDVLDDHFQFWNWLKYIGLGKTLLRRYKAAVAQRNLQQEGHRGLTASLEASTVAKWEKLCQQEGHRGLTASLEASTVAKWEKLCQVWEAEIFPKKSRNPYHTEDAYLSEARVRKELAEEEEHRIKEGGLSLHETPAAVFIQMGLELEEAQRRLRRLDGVITTKLNTTLGDETTLTEERNNFRVRRKAWEKLCPIYMPGILQYKANLAKEDPQVQTASNKAEDVVIWLP
;
A
#
# COMPACT_ATOMS: atom_id res chain seq x y z
N MET A 1 27.61 19.23 18.27
CA MET A 1 26.52 18.24 18.11
C MET A 1 25.27 19.00 17.75
N THR A 2 24.71 18.78 16.55
CA THR A 2 23.47 19.43 16.12
C THR A 2 22.31 18.49 16.43
N LEU A 3 21.33 18.96 17.20
CA LEU A 3 20.12 18.21 17.50
C LEU A 3 19.03 18.58 16.50
N ILE A 4 18.37 17.58 15.92
CA ILE A 4 17.27 17.76 14.98
C ILE A 4 15.99 17.22 15.64
N PRO A 5 14.98 18.05 15.88
CA PRO A 5 13.68 17.57 16.34
C PRO A 5 13.00 16.76 15.23
N ALA A 6 12.42 15.61 15.60
CA ALA A 6 11.72 14.73 14.68
C ALA A 6 10.47 14.15 15.34
N ILE A 7 9.42 13.92 14.55
CA ILE A 7 8.20 13.23 14.98
C ILE A 7 8.23 11.80 14.40
N PRO A 8 8.08 10.76 15.24
CA PRO A 8 7.92 9.38 14.78
C PRO A 8 6.75 9.23 13.78
N LYS A 9 6.88 8.31 12.81
CA LYS A 9 5.98 8.24 11.65
C LYS A 9 4.51 7.94 11.97
N LEU A 10 4.21 7.20 13.03
CA LEU A 10 2.86 6.89 13.49
C LEU A 10 2.22 8.09 14.19
N HIS A 11 3.02 8.92 14.83
CA HIS A 11 2.53 10.07 15.59
C HIS A 11 2.16 11.25 14.70
N GLU A 12 2.79 11.38 13.53
CA GLU A 12 2.47 12.45 12.58
C GLU A 12 0.97 12.45 12.19
N PRO A 13 0.35 11.30 11.81
CA PRO A 13 -1.09 11.25 11.52
C PRO A 13 -2.02 11.27 12.74
N MET A 14 -1.52 10.95 13.94
CA MET A 14 -2.35 10.84 15.16
C MET A 14 -2.53 12.17 15.90
N HIS A 15 -1.88 13.24 15.45
CA HIS A 15 -2.04 14.61 15.97
C HIS A 15 -2.61 15.56 14.89
N GLU A 16 -2.96 16.78 15.28
CA GLU A 16 -3.32 17.84 14.32
C GLU A 16 -2.12 18.10 13.40
N GLN A 17 -2.16 17.62 12.16
CA GLN A 17 -1.02 17.61 11.21
C GLN A 17 -0.48 19.02 10.83
N LYS A 18 -1.16 20.09 11.25
CA LYS A 18 -0.84 21.46 10.88
C LYS A 18 0.51 21.90 11.47
N GLY A 19 1.54 21.94 10.64
CA GLY A 19 2.89 22.35 11.03
C GLY A 19 3.79 21.19 11.47
N HIS A 20 3.30 19.94 11.44
CA HIS A 20 4.09 18.76 11.79
C HIS A 20 5.00 18.28 10.67
N GLN A 21 4.67 18.63 9.43
CA GLN A 21 5.43 18.25 8.24
C GLN A 21 6.91 18.68 8.32
N VAL A 22 7.24 19.77 9.03
CA VAL A 22 8.63 20.22 9.19
C VAL A 22 9.48 19.16 9.92
N TYR A 23 8.88 18.41 10.84
CA TYR A 23 9.53 17.40 11.68
C TYR A 23 9.41 15.97 11.14
N SER A 24 8.87 15.79 9.94
CA SER A 24 8.68 14.47 9.34
C SER A 24 10.02 13.79 9.08
N LEU A 25 10.17 12.54 9.53
CA LEU A 25 11.33 11.70 9.23
C LEU A 25 11.54 11.49 7.72
N ASN A 26 10.51 11.68 6.89
CA ASN A 26 10.65 11.58 5.45
C ASN A 26 11.47 12.73 4.84
N PHE A 27 11.64 13.85 5.55
CA PHE A 27 12.35 15.05 5.06
C PHE A 27 13.65 15.34 5.83
N ILE A 28 14.03 14.47 6.78
CA ILE A 28 15.28 14.63 7.55
C ILE A 28 16.37 13.79 6.90
N LYS A 29 17.45 14.46 6.47
CA LYS A 29 18.60 13.79 5.87
C LYS A 29 19.28 12.85 6.88
N GLY A 30 19.61 11.64 6.45
CA GLY A 30 20.39 10.67 7.23
C GLY A 30 19.59 9.70 8.10
N VAL A 31 18.27 9.88 8.26
CA VAL A 31 17.44 8.94 9.06
C VAL A 31 17.02 7.69 8.29
N GLY A 32 17.21 7.69 6.95
CA GLY A 32 16.83 6.59 6.07
C GLY A 32 15.32 6.30 6.13
N LEU A 33 14.96 5.02 6.04
CA LEU A 33 13.56 4.57 6.16
C LEU A 33 13.13 4.29 7.61
N SER A 34 13.84 4.84 8.60
CA SER A 34 13.49 4.66 10.01
C SER A 34 12.10 5.23 10.32
N ASP A 35 11.37 4.55 11.21
CA ASP A 35 10.08 5.01 11.73
C ASP A 35 10.22 5.73 13.09
N CYS A 36 11.31 5.47 13.81
CA CYS A 36 11.61 5.93 15.17
C CYS A 36 10.51 5.61 16.21
N GLU A 37 9.67 4.60 15.94
CA GLU A 37 8.55 4.19 16.81
C GLU A 37 9.00 3.27 17.96
N CYS A 38 10.24 2.79 17.92
CA CYS A 38 10.72 1.80 18.87
C CYS A 38 10.59 2.23 20.35
N PRO A 39 10.88 3.49 20.73
CA PRO A 39 10.65 3.98 22.09
C PRO A 39 9.19 3.99 22.52
N GLU A 40 8.23 3.92 21.58
CA GLU A 40 6.81 4.02 21.89
C GLU A 40 6.08 2.67 21.85
N ARG A 41 6.56 1.71 21.05
CA ARG A 41 6.02 0.33 21.01
C ARG A 41 6.08 -0.39 22.36
N VAL A 42 6.95 0.08 23.26
CA VAL A 42 7.11 -0.45 24.61
C VAL A 42 6.05 0.05 25.58
N TRP A 43 5.34 1.15 25.29
CA TRP A 43 4.33 1.69 26.22
C TRP A 43 3.19 0.72 26.46
N ALA A 44 2.66 0.09 25.40
CA ALA A 44 1.55 -0.85 25.50
C ALA A 44 1.78 -1.98 26.54
N PRO A 45 2.90 -2.73 26.53
CA PRO A 45 3.16 -3.73 27.56
C PRO A 45 3.45 -3.13 28.95
N HIS A 46 3.91 -1.88 29.04
CA HIS A 46 4.21 -1.24 30.33
C HIS A 46 2.99 -0.56 30.97
N ASN A 47 1.86 -0.44 30.27
CA ASN A 47 0.62 0.11 30.83
C ASN A 47 0.18 -0.62 32.12
N ALA A 48 0.41 -1.93 32.20
CA ALA A 48 0.10 -2.72 33.41
C ALA A 48 0.90 -2.26 34.64
N LEU A 49 2.12 -1.72 34.44
CA LEU A 49 2.96 -1.22 35.52
C LEU A 49 2.38 0.04 36.19
N SER A 50 1.59 0.82 35.46
CA SER A 50 0.93 1.99 36.02
C SER A 50 0.04 1.62 37.19
N ASN A 51 -0.74 0.53 37.07
CA ASN A 51 -1.60 0.07 38.15
C ASN A 51 -0.83 -0.65 39.25
N SER A 52 0.15 -1.50 38.90
CA SER A 52 0.90 -2.28 39.91
C SER A 52 1.83 -1.43 40.78
N THR A 53 2.27 -0.27 40.28
CA THR A 53 3.16 0.64 41.02
C THR A 53 2.43 1.80 41.71
N LYS A 54 1.10 1.91 41.57
CA LYS A 54 0.33 3.08 42.03
C LYS A 54 0.40 3.33 43.54
N THR A 55 0.50 2.27 44.34
CA THR A 55 0.56 2.35 45.82
C THR A 55 1.98 2.37 46.37
N GLN A 56 2.99 2.28 45.49
CA GLN A 56 4.39 2.23 45.90
C GLN A 56 4.91 3.65 46.23
N GLY A 57 5.88 3.72 47.14
CA GLY A 57 6.59 4.97 47.42
C GLY A 57 7.43 5.42 46.20
N PRO A 58 7.82 6.71 46.10
CA PRO A 58 8.52 7.22 44.93
C PRO A 58 9.80 6.47 44.55
N GLY A 59 10.62 6.09 45.55
CA GLY A 59 11.86 5.33 45.33
C GLY A 59 11.59 3.92 44.82
N SER A 60 10.78 3.14 45.55
CA SER A 60 10.46 1.76 45.14
C SER A 60 9.73 1.70 43.80
N ARG A 61 8.88 2.70 43.51
CA ARG A 61 8.24 2.85 42.20
C ARG A 61 9.28 3.04 41.09
N HIS A 62 10.28 3.88 41.29
CA HIS A 62 11.35 4.07 40.30
C HIS A 62 12.15 2.79 40.08
N ASP A 63 12.57 2.11 41.15
CA ASP A 63 13.35 0.88 41.07
C ASP A 63 12.59 -0.20 40.30
N VAL A 64 11.29 -0.39 40.60
CA VAL A 64 10.45 -1.34 39.88
C VAL A 64 10.30 -0.98 38.41
N LEU A 65 10.13 0.30 38.07
CA LEU A 65 10.03 0.72 36.66
C LEU A 65 11.35 0.49 35.91
N ASP A 66 12.48 0.82 36.51
CA ASP A 66 13.81 0.62 35.91
C ASP A 66 14.10 -0.86 35.65
N ASP A 67 13.80 -1.73 36.61
CA ASP A 67 13.94 -3.19 36.46
C ASP A 67 13.13 -3.73 35.26
N HIS A 68 11.90 -3.24 35.07
CA HIS A 68 11.07 -3.66 33.94
C HIS A 68 11.62 -3.13 32.61
N PHE A 69 12.08 -1.89 32.56
CA PHE A 69 12.70 -1.32 31.35
C PHE A 69 14.01 -2.03 31.00
N GLN A 70 14.83 -2.37 31.99
CA GLN A 70 16.05 -3.18 31.85
C GLN A 70 15.74 -4.58 31.34
N PHE A 71 14.73 -5.25 31.90
CA PHE A 71 14.27 -6.54 31.41
C PHE A 71 13.80 -6.48 29.95
N TRP A 72 13.08 -5.41 29.57
CA TRP A 72 12.68 -5.20 28.19
C TRP A 72 13.89 -4.96 27.27
N ASN A 73 14.92 -4.25 27.73
CA ASN A 73 16.19 -4.11 27.00
C ASN A 73 16.83 -5.48 26.75
N TRP A 74 16.91 -6.32 27.78
CA TRP A 74 17.43 -7.68 27.65
C TRP A 74 16.61 -8.52 26.65
N LEU A 75 15.28 -8.50 26.74
CA LEU A 75 14.39 -9.18 25.79
C LEU A 75 14.62 -8.74 24.33
N LYS A 76 14.85 -7.44 24.11
CA LYS A 76 15.19 -6.90 22.78
C LYS A 76 16.50 -7.50 22.26
N TYR A 77 17.54 -7.56 23.08
CA TYR A 77 18.83 -8.12 22.67
C TYR A 77 18.73 -9.60 22.31
N ILE A 78 18.15 -10.43 23.19
CA ILE A 78 18.02 -11.87 22.92
C ILE A 78 17.03 -12.17 21.78
N GLY A 79 16.04 -11.30 21.59
CA GLY A 79 15.03 -11.41 20.52
C GLY A 79 15.49 -10.87 19.17
N LEU A 80 16.63 -10.18 19.12
CA LEU A 80 17.08 -9.47 17.92
C LEU A 80 17.31 -10.42 16.75
N GLY A 81 17.98 -11.56 16.97
CA GLY A 81 18.24 -12.54 15.92
C GLY A 81 16.95 -13.09 15.29
N LYS A 82 15.98 -13.49 16.11
CA LYS A 82 14.66 -13.96 15.64
C LYS A 82 13.91 -12.86 14.86
N THR A 83 13.97 -11.63 15.36
CA THR A 83 13.32 -10.47 14.73
C THR A 83 13.95 -10.15 13.38
N LEU A 84 15.28 -10.11 13.29
CA LEU A 84 16.01 -9.84 12.06
C LEU A 84 15.78 -10.94 11.02
N LEU A 85 15.81 -12.22 11.43
CA LEU A 85 15.51 -13.32 10.51
C LEU A 85 14.09 -13.24 9.93
N ARG A 86 13.09 -12.94 10.76
CA ARG A 86 11.71 -12.74 10.29
C ARG A 86 11.61 -11.58 9.30
N ARG A 87 12.23 -10.44 9.62
CA ARG A 87 12.25 -9.26 8.75
C ARG A 87 12.99 -9.53 7.44
N TYR A 88 14.10 -10.26 7.50
CA TYR A 88 14.85 -10.69 6.32
C TYR A 88 13.99 -11.56 5.38
N LYS A 89 13.29 -12.57 5.91
CA LYS A 89 12.37 -13.40 5.12
C LYS A 89 11.27 -12.56 4.45
N ALA A 90 10.69 -11.62 5.17
CA ALA A 90 9.69 -10.70 4.63
C ALA A 90 10.30 -9.80 3.53
N ALA A 91 11.49 -9.26 3.75
CA ALA A 91 12.20 -8.45 2.77
C ALA A 91 12.52 -9.23 1.48
N VAL A 92 12.93 -10.50 1.59
CA VAL A 92 13.17 -11.38 0.44
C VAL A 92 11.87 -11.64 -0.33
N ALA A 93 10.77 -11.92 0.37
CA ALA A 93 9.46 -12.11 -0.28
C ALA A 93 9.00 -10.85 -1.02
N GLN A 94 9.12 -9.68 -0.39
CA GLN A 94 8.79 -8.40 -1.01
C GLN A 94 9.69 -8.09 -2.20
N ARG A 95 11.00 -8.33 -2.09
CA ARG A 95 11.94 -8.19 -3.22
C ARG A 95 11.51 -9.05 -4.40
N ASN A 96 11.17 -10.33 -4.16
CA ASN A 96 10.74 -11.23 -5.24
C ASN A 96 9.46 -10.74 -5.91
N LEU A 97 8.47 -10.27 -5.13
CA LEU A 97 7.25 -9.67 -5.66
C LEU A 97 7.55 -8.46 -6.54
N GLN A 98 8.37 -7.53 -6.05
CA GLN A 98 8.76 -6.33 -6.79
C GLN A 98 9.56 -6.67 -8.05
N GLN A 99 10.41 -7.69 -7.99
CA GLN A 99 11.19 -8.16 -9.13
C GLN A 99 10.29 -8.78 -10.23
N GLU A 100 9.31 -9.60 -9.87
CA GLU A 100 8.35 -10.15 -10.84
C GLU A 100 7.42 -9.06 -11.39
N GLY A 101 6.97 -8.12 -10.54
CA GLY A 101 6.19 -6.96 -11.00
C GLY A 101 6.96 -6.11 -12.01
N HIS A 102 8.23 -5.81 -11.71
CA HIS A 102 9.13 -5.10 -12.61
C HIS A 102 9.34 -5.88 -13.93
N ARG A 103 9.59 -7.19 -13.84
CA ARG A 103 9.77 -8.06 -15.01
C ARG A 103 8.52 -8.08 -15.89
N GLY A 104 7.34 -8.24 -15.29
CA GLY A 104 6.06 -8.24 -15.99
C GLY A 104 5.79 -6.91 -16.70
N LEU A 105 6.01 -5.79 -16.01
CA LEU A 105 5.92 -4.46 -16.60
C LEU A 105 6.92 -4.27 -17.74
N THR A 106 8.16 -4.72 -17.56
CA THR A 106 9.19 -4.61 -18.60
C THR A 106 8.80 -5.40 -19.86
N ALA A 107 8.22 -6.59 -19.68
CA ALA A 107 7.78 -7.45 -20.78
C ALA A 107 6.55 -6.93 -21.52
N SER A 108 5.71 -6.09 -20.90
CA SER A 108 4.53 -5.50 -21.54
C SER A 108 4.82 -4.20 -22.31
N LEU A 109 6.03 -3.65 -22.17
CA LEU A 109 6.46 -2.43 -22.83
C LEU A 109 7.28 -2.73 -24.10
N GLU A 110 7.26 -1.82 -25.07
CA GLU A 110 8.04 -1.94 -26.29
C GLU A 110 9.55 -1.92 -25.98
N ALA A 111 10.33 -2.78 -26.64
CA ALA A 111 11.77 -2.90 -26.42
C ALA A 111 12.53 -1.57 -26.63
N SER A 112 12.07 -0.72 -27.54
CA SER A 112 12.64 0.63 -27.77
C SER A 112 12.44 1.55 -26.56
N THR A 113 11.28 1.45 -25.90
CA THR A 113 10.94 2.19 -24.68
C THR A 113 11.74 1.67 -23.49
N VAL A 114 11.82 0.35 -23.32
CA VAL A 114 12.64 -0.28 -22.28
C VAL A 114 14.11 0.10 -22.43
N ALA A 115 14.68 0.02 -23.63
CA ALA A 115 16.08 0.38 -23.88
C ALA A 115 16.35 1.87 -23.58
N LYS A 116 15.41 2.77 -23.93
CA LYS A 116 15.47 4.19 -23.57
C LYS A 116 15.45 4.37 -22.04
N TRP A 117 14.59 3.63 -21.34
CA TRP A 117 14.43 3.72 -19.90
C TRP A 117 15.59 3.09 -19.13
N GLU A 118 16.11 1.94 -19.56
CA GLU A 118 17.31 1.33 -18.97
C GLU A 118 18.53 2.24 -19.13
N LYS A 119 18.68 2.90 -20.29
CA LYS A 119 19.72 3.91 -20.50
C LYS A 119 19.54 5.13 -19.59
N LEU A 120 18.30 5.54 -19.32
CA LEU A 120 17.98 6.59 -18.35
C LEU A 120 18.22 6.15 -16.90
N CYS A 121 17.88 4.91 -16.55
CA CYS A 121 17.99 4.33 -15.21
C CYS A 121 19.43 3.96 -14.82
N GLN A 122 20.27 3.53 -15.76
CA GLN A 122 21.69 3.26 -15.51
C GLN A 122 22.53 4.53 -15.33
N GLN A 123 21.98 5.70 -15.70
CA GLN A 123 22.60 6.96 -15.33
C GLN A 123 21.88 7.60 -14.15
N GLU A 124 20.58 7.83 -14.18
CA GLU A 124 19.99 8.83 -13.31
C GLU A 124 18.46 8.81 -13.38
N GLY A 125 17.79 8.09 -12.48
CA GLY A 125 16.33 8.26 -12.31
C GLY A 125 15.97 9.72 -11.98
N HIS A 126 16.88 10.45 -11.30
CA HIS A 126 16.73 11.87 -11.00
C HIS A 126 17.13 12.77 -12.18
N ARG A 127 18.33 12.66 -12.80
CA ARG A 127 18.65 13.46 -14.02
C ARG A 127 17.74 13.18 -15.21
N GLY A 128 17.16 11.99 -15.39
CA GLY A 128 16.23 11.74 -16.49
C GLY A 128 14.99 12.63 -16.41
N LEU A 129 14.34 12.68 -15.24
CA LEU A 129 13.24 13.59 -14.97
C LEU A 129 13.71 15.05 -14.99
N THR A 130 14.83 15.35 -14.32
CA THR A 130 15.40 16.72 -14.25
C THR A 130 15.73 17.28 -15.63
N ALA A 131 16.24 16.46 -16.56
CA ALA A 131 16.57 16.86 -17.93
C ALA A 131 15.33 17.03 -18.83
N SER A 132 14.21 16.39 -18.47
CA SER A 132 12.93 16.59 -19.17
C SER A 132 12.19 17.85 -18.72
N LEU A 133 12.61 18.45 -17.61
CA LEU A 133 12.05 19.69 -17.07
C LEU A 133 12.86 20.90 -17.53
N GLU A 134 12.21 22.06 -17.64
CA GLU A 134 12.89 23.31 -17.97
C GLU A 134 13.96 23.64 -16.93
N ALA A 135 15.18 23.96 -17.37
CA ALA A 135 16.30 24.25 -16.47
C ALA A 135 16.00 25.36 -15.45
N SER A 136 15.19 26.36 -15.84
CA SER A 136 14.77 27.44 -14.94
C SER A 136 13.87 26.94 -13.81
N THR A 137 13.04 25.92 -14.07
CA THR A 137 12.14 25.30 -13.08
C THR A 137 12.92 24.41 -12.12
N VAL A 138 13.86 23.62 -12.64
CA VAL A 138 14.78 22.81 -11.82
C VAL A 138 15.58 23.69 -10.87
N ALA A 139 16.20 24.77 -11.38
CA ALA A 139 17.00 25.67 -10.57
C ALA A 139 16.18 26.37 -9.46
N LYS A 140 14.93 26.76 -9.76
CA LYS A 140 14.00 27.30 -8.74
C LYS A 140 13.71 26.28 -7.65
N TRP A 141 13.39 25.03 -8.04
CA TRP A 141 13.10 23.95 -7.10
C TRP A 141 14.30 23.60 -6.24
N GLU A 142 15.47 23.44 -6.84
CA GLU A 142 16.71 23.14 -6.14
C GLU A 142 17.04 24.22 -5.10
N LYS A 143 16.85 25.50 -5.45
CA LYS A 143 17.00 26.61 -4.52
C LYS A 143 16.01 26.52 -3.35
N LEU A 144 14.76 26.15 -3.59
CA LEU A 144 13.77 25.93 -2.53
C LEU A 144 14.21 24.81 -1.58
N CYS A 145 14.67 23.68 -2.11
CA CYS A 145 15.19 22.57 -1.30
C CYS A 145 16.43 22.97 -0.49
N GLN A 146 17.39 23.66 -1.08
CA GLN A 146 18.61 24.11 -0.38
C GLN A 146 18.29 25.09 0.76
N VAL A 147 17.41 26.08 0.51
CA VAL A 147 16.96 27.03 1.54
C VAL A 147 16.23 26.28 2.66
N TRP A 148 15.33 25.36 2.30
CA TRP A 148 14.60 24.55 3.26
C TRP A 148 15.53 23.70 4.10
N GLU A 149 16.49 22.98 3.50
CA GLU A 149 17.43 22.11 4.23
C GLU A 149 18.35 22.90 5.18
N ALA A 150 18.82 24.08 4.76
CA ALA A 150 19.70 24.94 5.56
C ALA A 150 18.98 25.64 6.73
N GLU A 151 17.66 25.76 6.69
CA GLU A 151 16.89 26.44 7.73
C GLU A 151 16.87 25.66 9.05
N ILE A 152 17.04 26.38 10.17
CA ILE A 152 16.91 25.82 11.51
C ILE A 152 15.45 25.55 11.87
N PHE A 153 15.22 24.62 12.80
CA PHE A 153 13.89 24.31 13.28
C PHE A 153 13.38 25.37 14.27
N PRO A 154 12.07 25.68 14.29
CA PRO A 154 11.06 25.26 13.32
C PRO A 154 11.25 25.95 11.96
N LYS A 155 11.19 25.18 10.87
CA LYS A 155 11.31 25.72 9.51
C LYS A 155 10.10 26.62 9.20
N LYS A 156 10.35 27.87 8.80
CA LYS A 156 9.31 28.85 8.47
C LYS A 156 9.11 28.99 6.97
N SER A 157 10.09 28.58 6.16
CA SER A 157 9.98 28.57 4.71
C SER A 157 8.83 27.66 4.25
N ARG A 158 8.33 27.86 3.03
CA ARG A 158 7.38 26.92 2.43
C ARG A 158 8.04 25.55 2.30
N ASN A 159 7.39 24.49 2.78
CA ASN A 159 7.87 23.12 2.62
C ASN A 159 7.79 22.72 1.13
N PRO A 160 8.91 22.52 0.42
CA PRO A 160 8.87 22.11 -0.98
C PRO A 160 8.27 20.72 -1.14
N TYR A 161 8.47 19.81 -0.18
CA TYR A 161 7.98 18.43 -0.25
C TYR A 161 6.50 18.27 0.13
N HIS A 162 5.86 19.35 0.59
CA HIS A 162 4.44 19.30 0.90
C HIS A 162 3.64 19.51 -0.38
N THR A 163 2.94 18.47 -0.80
CA THR A 163 1.90 18.56 -1.83
C THR A 163 0.56 18.81 -1.15
N GLU A 164 -0.04 19.96 -1.41
CA GLU A 164 -1.45 20.18 -1.10
C GLU A 164 -2.26 19.29 -2.06
N ASP A 165 -3.07 18.38 -1.49
CA ASP A 165 -4.15 17.66 -2.17
C ASP A 165 -3.81 16.71 -3.35
N ALA A 166 -2.95 15.71 -3.12
CA ALA A 166 -2.74 14.63 -4.10
C ALA A 166 -3.29 13.25 -3.69
N TYR A 167 -4.21 13.19 -2.72
CA TYR A 167 -4.82 11.93 -2.30
C TYR A 167 -6.35 12.08 -2.28
N LEU A 168 -6.98 11.75 -3.40
CA LEU A 168 -8.40 11.41 -3.37
C LEU A 168 -8.50 9.98 -2.82
N SER A 169 -9.11 9.82 -1.64
CA SER A 169 -9.41 8.49 -1.13
C SER A 169 -10.40 7.80 -2.06
N GLU A 170 -10.34 6.47 -2.17
CA GLU A 170 -11.30 5.72 -2.98
C GLU A 170 -12.75 6.05 -2.60
N ALA A 171 -13.03 6.22 -1.30
CA ALA A 171 -14.35 6.63 -0.82
C ALA A 171 -14.75 8.03 -1.33
N ARG A 172 -13.82 8.98 -1.41
CA ARG A 172 -14.07 10.32 -1.95
C ARG A 172 -14.31 10.27 -3.46
N VAL A 173 -13.52 9.50 -4.21
CA VAL A 173 -13.73 9.29 -5.65
C VAL A 173 -15.11 8.68 -5.90
N ARG A 174 -15.48 7.64 -5.15
CA ARG A 174 -16.81 7.01 -5.25
C ARG A 174 -17.94 7.99 -4.99
N LYS A 175 -17.77 8.87 -3.99
CA LYS A 175 -18.74 9.90 -3.66
C LYS A 175 -18.90 10.92 -4.80
N GLU A 176 -17.78 11.44 -5.31
CA GLU A 176 -17.78 12.41 -6.40
C GLU A 176 -18.43 11.84 -7.67
N LEU A 177 -18.07 10.61 -8.06
CA LEU A 177 -18.68 9.93 -9.20
C LEU A 177 -20.18 9.67 -9.01
N ALA A 178 -20.63 9.41 -7.77
CA ALA A 178 -22.05 9.24 -7.48
C ALA A 178 -22.82 10.58 -7.53
N GLU A 179 -22.20 11.66 -7.04
CA GLU A 179 -22.76 13.02 -7.10
C GLU A 179 -22.85 13.52 -8.56
N GLU A 180 -21.83 13.26 -9.38
CA GLU A 180 -21.84 13.55 -10.82
C GLU A 180 -22.96 12.80 -11.56
N GLU A 181 -23.15 11.52 -11.24
CA GLU A 181 -24.23 10.72 -11.82
C GLU A 181 -25.61 11.28 -11.42
N GLU A 182 -25.82 11.62 -10.14
CA GLU A 182 -27.06 12.23 -9.67
C GLU A 182 -27.33 13.59 -10.34
N HIS A 183 -26.29 14.42 -10.51
CA HIS A 183 -26.39 15.69 -11.21
C HIS A 183 -26.81 15.49 -12.67
N ARG A 184 -26.16 14.56 -13.38
CA ARG A 184 -26.49 14.23 -14.77
C ARG A 184 -27.94 13.77 -14.91
N ILE A 185 -28.44 12.95 -13.98
CA ILE A 185 -29.85 12.51 -13.98
C ILE A 185 -30.80 13.70 -13.76
N LYS A 186 -30.47 14.63 -12.83
CA LYS A 186 -31.28 15.84 -12.59
C LYS A 186 -31.36 16.76 -13.80
N GLU A 187 -30.30 16.83 -14.60
CA GLU A 187 -30.25 17.61 -15.85
C GLU A 187 -30.98 16.93 -17.03
N GLY A 188 -31.64 15.80 -16.80
CA GLY A 188 -32.37 15.05 -17.82
C GLY A 188 -31.51 14.04 -18.59
N GLY A 189 -30.31 13.72 -18.10
CA GLY A 189 -29.48 12.67 -18.63
C GLY A 189 -30.12 11.29 -18.49
N LEU A 190 -30.06 10.50 -19.55
CA LEU A 190 -30.58 9.14 -19.58
C LEU A 190 -29.57 8.18 -18.93
N SER A 191 -30.00 7.45 -17.90
CA SER A 191 -29.24 6.28 -17.43
C SER A 191 -29.44 5.13 -18.41
N LEU A 192 -28.39 4.77 -19.14
CA LEU A 192 -28.44 3.72 -20.16
C LEU A 192 -28.62 2.31 -19.55
N HIS A 193 -28.13 2.10 -18.32
CA HIS A 193 -28.09 0.81 -17.63
C HIS A 193 -28.34 0.97 -16.13
N GLU A 194 -28.92 -0.05 -15.50
CA GLU A 194 -29.23 -0.05 -14.05
C GLU A 194 -27.99 0.10 -13.16
N THR A 195 -26.85 -0.49 -13.56
CA THR A 195 -25.57 -0.34 -12.87
C THR A 195 -24.76 0.76 -13.56
N PRO A 196 -24.33 1.86 -12.91
CA PRO A 196 -23.48 2.88 -13.54
C PRO A 196 -22.09 2.36 -13.93
N ALA A 197 -21.44 2.98 -14.93
CA ALA A 197 -20.12 2.58 -15.40
C ALA A 197 -19.04 2.63 -14.30
N ALA A 198 -19.06 3.64 -13.43
CA ALA A 198 -18.15 3.74 -12.29
C ALA A 198 -18.30 2.56 -11.32
N VAL A 199 -19.55 2.17 -11.02
CA VAL A 199 -19.87 1.02 -10.17
C VAL A 199 -19.40 -0.28 -10.84
N PHE A 200 -19.55 -0.38 -12.16
CA PHE A 200 -19.00 -1.51 -12.91
C PHE A 200 -17.48 -1.61 -12.73
N ILE A 201 -16.70 -0.55 -13.02
CA ILE A 201 -15.23 -0.60 -12.82
C ILE A 201 -14.86 -0.98 -11.38
N GLN A 202 -15.56 -0.42 -10.39
CA GLN A 202 -15.37 -0.78 -8.99
C GLN A 202 -15.62 -2.27 -8.71
N MET A 203 -16.70 -2.86 -9.23
CA MET A 203 -16.99 -4.29 -9.09
C MET A 203 -15.85 -5.16 -9.65
N GLY A 204 -15.27 -4.76 -10.78
CA GLY A 204 -14.12 -5.44 -11.39
C GLY A 204 -12.88 -5.41 -10.50
N LEU A 205 -12.54 -4.23 -9.95
CA LEU A 205 -11.41 -4.06 -9.04
C LEU A 205 -11.59 -4.83 -7.72
N GLU A 206 -12.81 -4.82 -7.16
CA GLU A 206 -13.15 -5.57 -5.95
C GLU A 206 -13.05 -7.09 -6.18
N LEU A 207 -13.42 -7.56 -7.37
CA LEU A 207 -13.25 -8.95 -7.76
C LEU A 207 -11.77 -9.34 -7.88
N GLU A 208 -10.94 -8.49 -8.49
CA GLU A 208 -9.50 -8.74 -8.59
C GLU A 208 -8.85 -8.79 -7.19
N GLU A 209 -9.18 -7.85 -6.31
CA GLU A 209 -8.67 -7.84 -4.94
C GLU A 209 -9.16 -9.05 -4.13
N ALA A 210 -10.44 -9.44 -4.28
CA ALA A 210 -10.95 -10.67 -3.68
C ALA A 210 -10.20 -11.91 -4.17
N GLN A 211 -9.86 -11.95 -5.47
CA GLN A 211 -9.07 -13.02 -6.06
C GLN A 211 -7.65 -13.09 -5.46
N ARG A 212 -6.98 -11.94 -5.34
CA ARG A 212 -5.64 -11.85 -4.72
C ARG A 212 -5.65 -12.28 -3.26
N ARG A 213 -6.70 -11.89 -2.50
CA ARG A 213 -6.89 -12.35 -1.11
C ARG A 213 -7.08 -13.86 -1.02
N LEU A 214 -7.89 -14.44 -1.90
CA LEU A 214 -8.07 -15.89 -1.98
C LEU A 214 -6.76 -16.61 -2.27
N ARG A 215 -5.94 -16.15 -3.23
CA ARG A 215 -4.61 -16.73 -3.50
C ARG A 215 -3.71 -16.70 -2.27
N ARG A 216 -3.69 -15.57 -1.54
CA ARG A 216 -2.91 -15.45 -0.29
C ARG A 216 -3.43 -16.41 0.78
N LEU A 217 -4.74 -16.51 0.95
CA LEU A 217 -5.36 -17.39 1.94
C LEU A 217 -5.09 -18.87 1.64
N ASP A 218 -5.32 -19.31 0.39
CA ASP A 218 -5.02 -20.68 -0.07
C ASP A 218 -3.54 -21.00 0.11
N GLY A 219 -2.64 -20.07 -0.22
CA GLY A 219 -1.20 -20.21 0.00
C GLY A 219 -0.84 -20.37 1.49
N VAL A 220 -1.40 -19.54 2.37
CA VAL A 220 -1.16 -19.65 3.83
C VAL A 220 -1.65 -20.99 4.35
N ILE A 221 -2.89 -21.38 4.02
CA ILE A 221 -3.49 -22.64 4.47
C ILE A 221 -2.67 -23.84 3.97
N THR A 222 -2.29 -23.86 2.69
CA THR A 222 -1.50 -24.94 2.10
C THR A 222 -0.13 -25.11 2.76
N THR A 223 0.47 -24.02 3.26
CA THR A 223 1.76 -24.05 3.97
C THR A 223 1.67 -24.42 5.45
N LYS A 224 0.47 -24.48 6.04
CA LYS A 224 0.31 -24.90 7.44
C LYS A 224 0.64 -26.39 7.57
N LEU A 225 1.41 -26.75 8.60
CA LEU A 225 1.71 -28.16 8.93
C LEU A 225 0.44 -28.95 9.27
N ASN A 226 -0.50 -28.31 9.96
CA ASN A 226 -1.81 -28.87 10.31
C ASN A 226 -2.89 -27.89 9.88
N THR A 227 -3.58 -28.21 8.79
CA THR A 227 -4.78 -27.49 8.36
C THR A 227 -5.93 -27.84 9.29
N THR A 228 -6.68 -26.83 9.75
CA THR A 228 -7.86 -27.05 10.59
C THR A 228 -9.13 -27.12 9.74
N LEU A 229 -10.17 -27.82 10.21
CA LEU A 229 -11.50 -27.81 9.60
C LEU A 229 -12.09 -26.39 9.44
N GLY A 230 -11.74 -25.48 10.36
CA GLY A 230 -12.13 -24.07 10.27
C GLY A 230 -11.46 -23.37 9.08
N ASP A 231 -10.17 -23.62 8.84
CA ASP A 231 -9.44 -23.05 7.70
C ASP A 231 -10.05 -23.47 6.36
N GLU A 232 -10.41 -24.75 6.21
CA GLU A 232 -11.03 -25.27 4.98
C GLU A 232 -12.44 -24.70 4.75
N THR A 233 -13.22 -24.56 5.82
CA THR A 233 -14.57 -23.97 5.77
C THR A 233 -14.47 -22.52 5.32
N THR A 234 -13.62 -21.70 5.95
CA THR A 234 -13.43 -20.29 5.59
C THR A 234 -12.97 -20.13 4.14
N LEU A 235 -12.01 -20.95 3.69
CA LEU A 235 -11.55 -20.90 2.30
C LEU A 235 -12.67 -21.25 1.31
N THR A 236 -13.51 -22.22 1.66
CA THR A 236 -14.66 -22.63 0.84
C THR A 236 -15.72 -21.54 0.76
N GLU A 237 -16.04 -20.90 1.89
CA GLU A 237 -16.97 -19.77 1.96
C GLU A 237 -16.48 -18.60 1.10
N GLU A 238 -15.21 -18.19 1.24
CA GLU A 238 -14.64 -17.10 0.44
C GLU A 238 -14.64 -17.43 -1.06
N ARG A 239 -14.33 -18.68 -1.44
CA ARG A 239 -14.43 -19.13 -2.85
C ARG A 239 -15.86 -19.06 -3.36
N ASN A 240 -16.85 -19.40 -2.55
CA ASN A 240 -18.26 -19.32 -2.92
C ASN A 240 -18.72 -17.87 -3.08
N ASN A 241 -18.33 -16.99 -2.15
CA ASN A 241 -18.60 -15.55 -2.24
C ASN A 241 -18.03 -14.95 -3.52
N PHE A 242 -16.79 -15.30 -3.88
CA PHE A 242 -16.17 -14.89 -5.14
C PHE A 242 -16.96 -15.39 -6.36
N ARG A 243 -17.37 -16.67 -6.40
CA ARG A 243 -18.15 -17.23 -7.52
C ARG A 243 -19.47 -16.50 -7.73
N VAL A 244 -20.16 -16.13 -6.64
CA VAL A 244 -21.42 -15.36 -6.72
C VAL A 244 -21.17 -13.99 -7.33
N ARG A 245 -20.18 -13.24 -6.83
CA ARG A 245 -19.83 -11.91 -7.34
C ARG A 245 -19.38 -11.96 -8.81
N ARG A 246 -18.58 -12.97 -9.18
CA ARG A 246 -18.14 -13.19 -10.56
C ARG A 246 -19.33 -13.43 -11.50
N LYS A 247 -20.31 -14.25 -11.11
CA LYS A 247 -21.50 -14.48 -11.94
C LYS A 247 -22.29 -13.18 -12.18
N ALA A 248 -22.35 -12.28 -11.20
CA ALA A 248 -22.97 -10.97 -11.39
C ALA A 248 -22.17 -10.10 -12.37
N TRP A 249 -20.85 -10.07 -12.23
CA TRP A 249 -19.93 -9.37 -13.14
C TRP A 249 -20.02 -9.86 -14.59
N GLU A 250 -20.04 -11.17 -14.81
CA GLU A 250 -20.10 -11.78 -16.14
C GLU A 250 -21.38 -11.43 -16.90
N LYS A 251 -22.49 -11.18 -16.20
CA LYS A 251 -23.73 -10.70 -16.81
C LYS A 251 -23.63 -9.26 -17.33
N LEU A 252 -22.83 -8.42 -16.65
CA LEU A 252 -22.63 -7.02 -17.03
C LEU A 252 -21.53 -6.85 -18.09
N CYS A 253 -20.58 -7.79 -18.18
CA CYS A 253 -19.46 -7.72 -19.12
C CYS A 253 -19.87 -7.45 -20.59
N PRO A 254 -20.86 -8.14 -21.19
CA PRO A 254 -21.23 -7.90 -22.59
C PRO A 254 -21.85 -6.53 -22.84
N ILE A 255 -22.41 -5.91 -21.80
CA ILE A 255 -23.02 -4.57 -21.86
C ILE A 255 -21.92 -3.51 -21.91
N TYR A 256 -20.94 -3.63 -21.00
CA TYR A 256 -19.89 -2.64 -20.82
C TYR A 256 -18.63 -2.86 -21.66
N MET A 257 -18.40 -4.09 -22.14
CA MET A 257 -17.31 -4.46 -23.05
C MET A 257 -17.88 -5.12 -24.31
N PRO A 258 -18.44 -4.35 -25.25
CA PRO A 258 -18.95 -4.88 -26.50
C PRO A 258 -17.86 -5.67 -27.24
N GLY A 259 -18.19 -6.89 -27.68
CA GLY A 259 -17.23 -7.78 -28.34
C GLY A 259 -16.49 -8.76 -27.42
N ILE A 260 -16.60 -8.64 -26.09
CA ILE A 260 -15.96 -9.58 -25.16
C ILE A 260 -16.37 -11.04 -25.39
N LEU A 261 -17.62 -11.28 -25.77
CA LEU A 261 -18.11 -12.62 -26.08
C LEU A 261 -17.46 -13.18 -27.35
N GLN A 262 -17.33 -12.35 -28.39
CA GLN A 262 -16.65 -12.73 -29.63
C GLN A 262 -15.16 -12.97 -29.40
N TYR A 263 -14.51 -12.09 -28.62
CA TYR A 263 -13.11 -12.24 -28.24
C TYR A 263 -12.88 -13.57 -27.50
N LYS A 264 -13.70 -13.88 -26.49
CA LYS A 264 -13.64 -15.15 -25.77
C LYS A 264 -13.88 -16.36 -26.69
N ALA A 265 -14.79 -16.24 -27.65
CA ALA A 265 -15.08 -17.31 -28.62
C ALA A 265 -13.92 -17.53 -29.61
N ASN A 266 -13.23 -16.46 -30.02
CA ASN A 266 -12.05 -16.54 -30.88
C ASN A 266 -10.87 -17.16 -30.11
N LEU A 267 -10.64 -16.71 -28.88
CA LEU A 267 -9.58 -17.24 -28.01
C LEU A 267 -9.77 -18.75 -27.76
N ALA A 268 -11.01 -19.20 -27.58
CA ALA A 268 -11.35 -20.61 -27.41
C ALA A 268 -11.04 -21.49 -28.63
N LYS A 269 -11.05 -20.89 -29.84
CA LYS A 269 -10.71 -21.59 -31.09
C LYS A 269 -9.20 -21.66 -31.30
N GLU A 270 -8.47 -20.65 -30.88
CA GLU A 270 -7.01 -20.55 -31.05
C GLU A 270 -6.24 -21.35 -30.00
N ASP A 271 -6.74 -21.42 -28.76
CA ASP A 271 -6.13 -22.20 -27.69
C ASP A 271 -7.20 -22.90 -26.81
N PRO A 272 -7.48 -24.20 -27.08
CA PRO A 272 -8.42 -24.99 -26.28
C PRO A 272 -8.00 -25.17 -24.81
N GLN A 273 -6.71 -24.99 -24.47
CA GLN A 273 -6.20 -25.13 -23.10
C GLN A 273 -6.39 -23.87 -22.25
N VAL A 274 -6.65 -22.70 -22.85
CA VAL A 274 -7.02 -21.48 -22.11
C VAL A 274 -8.36 -21.65 -21.37
N GLN A 275 -9.19 -22.60 -21.79
CA GLN A 275 -10.44 -22.96 -21.09
C GLN A 275 -10.32 -24.12 -20.10
N THR A 276 -9.20 -24.85 -20.05
CA THR A 276 -8.93 -25.79 -18.94
C THR A 276 -8.43 -25.02 -17.72
N ALA A 277 -9.25 -24.08 -17.25
CA ALA A 277 -8.97 -23.30 -16.07
C ALA A 277 -9.06 -24.21 -14.84
N SER A 278 -8.04 -24.12 -13.98
CA SER A 278 -8.04 -24.69 -12.64
C SER A 278 -9.41 -24.55 -11.96
N ASN A 279 -9.88 -25.61 -11.29
CA ASN A 279 -11.16 -25.62 -10.56
C ASN A 279 -11.18 -24.62 -9.37
N LYS A 280 -10.03 -24.04 -9.04
CA LYS A 280 -9.89 -23.04 -7.98
C LYS A 280 -10.48 -21.71 -8.44
N ALA A 281 -11.28 -21.10 -7.59
CA ALA A 281 -11.94 -19.83 -7.89
C ALA A 281 -10.94 -18.70 -8.19
N GLU A 282 -9.80 -18.76 -7.51
CA GLU A 282 -8.72 -17.80 -7.59
C GLU A 282 -7.88 -17.87 -8.87
N ASP A 283 -7.97 -18.95 -9.66
CA ASP A 283 -7.19 -19.13 -10.89
C ASP A 283 -7.94 -18.75 -12.16
N VAL A 284 -9.21 -18.41 -12.02
CA VAL A 284 -10.07 -18.02 -13.12
C VAL A 284 -9.60 -16.69 -13.73
N VAL A 285 -9.59 -16.60 -15.07
CA VAL A 285 -9.33 -15.32 -15.75
C VAL A 285 -10.53 -14.37 -15.60
N ILE A 286 -10.29 -13.20 -15.00
CA ILE A 286 -11.24 -12.08 -14.97
C ILE A 286 -10.84 -11.11 -16.09
N TRP A 287 -11.80 -10.72 -16.90
CA TRP A 287 -11.62 -9.73 -17.97
C TRP A 287 -12.10 -8.38 -17.45
N LEU A 288 -11.20 -7.39 -17.45
CA LEU A 288 -11.48 -5.99 -17.14
C LEU A 288 -11.47 -5.16 -18.45
N PRO A 289 -12.17 -4.02 -18.51
CA PRO A 289 -12.20 -3.15 -19.69
C PRO A 289 -10.84 -2.59 -20.10
#